data_AF-A0AAV5RX90-F1
#
_entry.id   AF-A0AAV5RX90-F1
#
_cell.length_a   1.000
_cell.length_b   1.000
_cell.length_c   1.000
_cell.angle_alpha   90.00
_cell.angle_beta   90.00
_cell.angle_gamma   90.00
#
_symmetry.space_group_name_H-M   'P 1'
#
loop_
_entity.id
_entity.type
_entity.pdbx_description
1 polymer ?
#
loop_
_entity_poly.entity_id
_entity_poly.type
_entity_poly.pdbx_seq_one_letter_code
_entity_poly.pdbx_strand_id
1 'polypeptide(L)'
;MDSDMESTYSRISTHFPPAKIKKIMQTDEDIGKVSQATPVIAGRALELFVALLVSRAGETAKEQGTRRITADTLRETIARDEKFDFLRDADAEGEAEGEPEADAQEQ
;
A
#
# COMPACT_ATOMS: atom_id res chain seq x y z
N MET A 1 25.34 10.86 -19.66
CA MET A 1 24.35 10.19 -18.80
C MET A 1 23.02 10.83 -19.15
N ASP A 2 22.28 10.13 -19.98
CA ASP A 2 21.69 10.67 -21.21
C ASP A 2 20.28 11.26 -21.02
N SER A 3 20.05 12.39 -21.70
CA SER A 3 18.75 13.07 -21.80
C SER A 3 17.63 12.16 -22.33
N ASP A 4 17.96 11.07 -23.00
CA ASP A 4 17.00 10.05 -23.46
C ASP A 4 16.35 9.26 -22.30
N MET A 5 17.02 9.16 -21.15
CA MET A 5 16.49 8.49 -19.96
C MET A 5 15.40 9.33 -19.27
N GLU A 6 15.50 10.65 -19.30
CA GLU A 6 14.52 11.56 -18.70
C GLU A 6 13.18 11.54 -19.48
N SER A 7 13.26 11.44 -20.81
CA SER A 7 12.12 11.31 -21.73
C SER A 7 11.34 9.99 -21.56
N THR A 8 12.00 8.92 -21.12
CA THR A 8 11.33 7.62 -20.92
C THR A 8 10.52 7.59 -19.63
N TYR A 9 10.99 8.20 -18.54
CA TYR A 9 10.21 8.31 -17.29
C TYR A 9 9.05 9.29 -17.40
N SER A 10 9.17 10.31 -18.24
CA SER A 10 8.06 11.23 -18.56
C SER A 10 6.82 10.52 -19.13
N ARG A 11 6.99 9.38 -19.81
CA ARG A 11 5.87 8.58 -20.34
C ARG A 11 5.20 7.68 -19.29
N ILE A 12 5.86 7.46 -18.15
CA ILE A 12 5.31 6.66 -17.05
C ILE A 12 4.46 7.60 -16.18
N SER A 13 3.17 7.66 -16.49
CA SER A 13 2.20 8.39 -15.68
C SER A 13 1.79 7.58 -14.45
N THR A 14 1.81 8.22 -13.29
CA THR A 14 1.29 7.68 -12.03
C THR A 14 0.65 8.82 -11.23
N HIS A 15 -0.42 8.49 -10.49
CA HIS A 15 -1.06 9.44 -9.58
C HIS A 15 -0.30 9.63 -8.26
N PHE A 16 0.72 8.81 -7.99
CA PHE A 16 1.52 8.92 -6.78
C PHE A 16 2.66 9.95 -6.93
N PRO A 17 2.74 10.97 -6.06
CA PRO A 17 3.81 11.97 -6.15
C PRO A 17 5.20 11.35 -5.89
N PRO A 18 6.17 11.46 -6.82
CA PRO A 18 7.51 10.87 -6.64
C PRO A 18 8.23 11.36 -5.37
N ALA A 19 8.01 12.62 -4.98
CA ALA A 19 8.58 13.18 -3.75
C ALA A 19 8.06 12.50 -2.47
N LYS A 20 6.79 12.09 -2.43
CA LYS A 20 6.21 11.38 -1.28
C LYS A 20 6.77 9.95 -1.19
N ILE A 21 6.85 9.27 -2.33
CA ILE A 21 7.45 7.94 -2.41
C ILE A 21 8.90 8.00 -1.94
N LYS A 22 9.69 8.95 -2.46
CA LYS A 22 11.08 9.16 -2.02
C LYS A 22 11.18 9.38 -0.51
N LYS A 23 10.30 10.20 0.08
CA LYS A 23 10.29 10.47 1.52
C LYS A 23 10.03 9.20 2.34
N ILE A 24 9.09 8.34 1.89
CA ILE A 24 8.81 7.05 2.53
C ILE A 24 9.99 6.09 2.36
N MET A 25 10.58 6.01 1.17
CA MET A 25 11.77 5.17 0.96
C MET A 25 12.93 5.57 1.89
N GLN A 26 13.11 6.85 2.16
CA GLN A 26 14.18 7.36 3.02
C GLN A 26 13.81 7.40 4.51
N THR A 27 12.70 6.78 4.93
CA THR A 27 12.48 6.50 6.37
C THR A 27 13.31 5.31 6.83
N ASP A 28 13.72 4.46 5.90
CA ASP A 28 14.72 3.41 6.13
C ASP A 28 16.12 4.04 6.19
N GLU A 29 16.80 3.88 7.32
CA GLU A 29 18.13 4.47 7.57
C GLU A 29 19.21 3.90 6.64
N ASP A 30 19.01 2.70 6.10
CA ASP A 30 19.94 2.06 5.17
C ASP A 30 19.81 2.62 3.73
N ILE A 31 18.75 3.39 3.45
CA ILE A 31 18.51 4.00 2.14
C ILE A 31 19.14 5.38 2.02
N GLY A 32 20.29 5.43 1.35
CA GLY A 32 21.01 6.67 1.03
C GLY A 32 20.40 7.50 -0.10
N LYS A 33 21.19 7.82 -1.14
CA LYS A 33 20.74 8.66 -2.26
C LYS A 33 19.88 7.85 -3.23
N VAL A 34 18.63 8.28 -3.43
CA VAL A 34 17.70 7.69 -4.40
C VAL A 34 17.72 8.46 -5.72
N SER A 35 17.83 7.75 -6.85
CA SER A 35 17.76 8.34 -8.20
C SER A 35 16.36 8.92 -8.48
N GLN A 36 16.23 9.86 -9.42
CA GLN A 36 14.90 10.40 -9.80
C GLN A 36 13.99 9.35 -10.46
N ALA A 37 14.58 8.35 -11.13
CA ALA A 37 13.84 7.28 -11.80
C ALA A 37 13.12 6.35 -10.83
N THR A 38 13.77 6.03 -9.70
CA THR A 38 13.31 4.99 -8.78
C THR A 38 11.92 5.28 -8.20
N PRO A 39 11.63 6.50 -7.67
CA PRO A 39 10.31 6.81 -7.13
C PRO A 39 9.21 6.85 -8.22
N VAL A 40 9.55 7.22 -9.46
CA VAL A 40 8.58 7.25 -10.57
C VAL A 40 8.14 5.83 -10.94
N ILE A 41 9.10 4.92 -11.10
CA ILE A 41 8.82 3.50 -11.39
C ILE A 41 8.07 2.86 -10.24
N ALA A 42 8.51 3.11 -9.00
CA ALA A 42 7.83 2.63 -7.81
C ALA A 42 6.38 3.12 -7.74
N GLY A 43 6.10 4.38 -8.10
CA GLY A 43 4.74 4.91 -8.17
C GLY A 43 3.85 4.15 -9.15
N ARG A 44 4.39 3.78 -10.32
CA ARG A 44 3.66 2.95 -11.28
C ARG A 44 3.41 1.53 -10.75
N ALA A 45 4.42 0.93 -10.10
CA ALA A 45 4.28 -0.38 -9.48
C ALA A 45 3.23 -0.36 -8.35
N LEU A 46 3.20 0.69 -7.53
CA LEU A 46 2.21 0.89 -6.47
C LEU A 46 0.78 0.98 -7.03
N GLU A 47 0.58 1.65 -8.15
CA GLU A 47 -0.73 1.74 -8.81
C GLU A 47 -1.23 0.36 -9.27
N LEU A 48 -0.34 -0.43 -9.90
CA LEU A 48 -0.64 -1.81 -10.29
C LEU A 48 -0.90 -2.71 -9.08
N PHE A 49 -0.13 -2.52 -8.01
CA PHE A 49 -0.28 -3.25 -6.77
C PHE A 49 -1.64 -2.99 -6.11
N VAL A 50 -2.04 -1.71 -5.97
CA VAL A 50 -3.35 -1.34 -5.40
C VAL A 50 -4.49 -1.91 -6.26
N ALA A 51 -4.39 -1.82 -7.59
CA ALA A 51 -5.39 -2.39 -8.48
C ALA A 51 -5.51 -3.91 -8.32
N LEU A 52 -4.38 -4.61 -8.18
CA LEU A 52 -4.35 -6.05 -7.94
C LEU A 52 -4.98 -6.40 -6.58
N LEU A 53 -4.58 -5.73 -5.50
CA LEU A 53 -5.10 -5.96 -4.15
C LEU A 53 -6.61 -5.72 -4.07
N VAL A 54 -7.11 -4.61 -4.62
CA VAL A 54 -8.54 -4.30 -4.66
C VAL A 54 -9.32 -5.32 -5.49
N SER A 55 -8.75 -5.79 -6.61
CA SER A 55 -9.39 -6.82 -7.44
C SER A 55 -9.55 -8.14 -6.68
N ARG A 56 -8.49 -8.59 -5.98
CA ARG A 56 -8.53 -9.79 -5.14
C ARG A 56 -9.47 -9.64 -3.96
N ALA A 57 -9.45 -8.50 -3.28
CA ALA A 57 -10.37 -8.20 -2.19
C ALA A 57 -11.83 -8.18 -2.68
N GLY A 58 -12.08 -7.71 -3.89
CA GLY A 58 -13.39 -7.77 -4.53
C GLY A 58 -13.86 -9.18 -4.86
N GLU A 59 -12.96 -10.10 -5.22
CA GLU A 59 -13.27 -11.52 -5.39
C GLU A 59 -13.65 -12.15 -4.04
N THR A 60 -12.85 -11.94 -3.00
CA THR A 60 -13.13 -12.40 -1.64
C THR A 60 -14.47 -11.86 -1.10
N ALA A 61 -14.75 -10.56 -1.30
CA ALA A 61 -16.03 -9.96 -0.91
C ALA A 61 -17.23 -10.64 -1.58
N LYS A 62 -17.12 -10.96 -2.88
CA LYS A 62 -18.18 -11.65 -3.62
C LYS A 62 -18.44 -13.04 -3.07
N GLU A 63 -17.40 -13.78 -2.69
CA GLU A 63 -17.52 -15.09 -2.06
C GLU A 63 -18.21 -15.01 -0.69
N GLN A 64 -17.96 -13.93 0.06
CA GLN A 64 -18.65 -13.59 1.32
C GLN A 64 -20.09 -13.07 1.09
N GLY A 65 -20.56 -12.97 -0.15
CA GLY A 65 -21.90 -12.48 -0.48
C GLY A 65 -22.09 -10.96 -0.34
N THR A 66 -21.01 -10.20 -0.22
CA THR A 66 -21.04 -8.73 -0.08
C THR A 66 -20.40 -8.03 -1.27
N ARG A 67 -20.78 -6.77 -1.48
CA ARG A 67 -20.13 -5.86 -2.45
C ARG A 67 -19.20 -4.86 -1.77
N ARG A 68 -19.15 -4.88 -0.44
CA ARG A 68 -18.34 -3.98 0.38
C ARG A 68 -17.07 -4.70 0.79
N ILE A 69 -15.93 -4.12 0.47
CA ILE A 69 -14.63 -4.56 0.99
C ILE A 69 -14.48 -3.98 2.40
N THR A 70 -14.34 -4.85 3.40
CA THR A 70 -14.08 -4.48 4.80
C THR A 70 -12.64 -4.84 5.18
N ALA A 71 -12.22 -4.46 6.40
CA ALA A 71 -10.93 -4.87 6.95
C ALA A 71 -10.81 -6.41 7.01
N ASP A 72 -11.87 -7.12 7.40
CA ASP A 72 -11.89 -8.59 7.43
C ASP A 72 -11.73 -9.21 6.04
N THR A 73 -12.40 -8.64 5.03
CA THR A 73 -12.20 -9.06 3.63
C THR A 73 -10.74 -8.90 3.20
N LEU A 74 -10.08 -7.81 3.60
CA LEU A 74 -8.66 -7.57 3.29
C LEU A 74 -7.75 -8.57 4.00
N ARG A 75 -7.94 -8.80 5.31
CA ARG A 75 -7.19 -9.80 6.08
C ARG A 75 -7.30 -11.19 5.46
N GLU A 76 -8.51 -11.59 5.09
CA GLU A 76 -8.73 -12.89 4.44
C GLU A 76 -8.06 -12.95 3.05
N THR A 77 -8.11 -11.85 2.29
CA THR A 77 -7.42 -11.76 0.99
C THR A 77 -5.90 -11.92 1.14
N ILE A 78 -5.31 -11.25 2.14
CA ILE A 78 -3.88 -11.31 2.47
C ILE A 78 -3.48 -12.71 2.97
N ALA A 79 -4.36 -13.38 3.72
CA ALA A 79 -4.12 -14.75 4.18
C ALA A 79 -4.11 -15.78 3.04
N ARG A 80 -4.84 -15.53 1.94
CA ARG A 80 -5.02 -16.49 0.84
C ARG A 80 -3.98 -16.39 -0.28
N ASP A 81 -3.36 -15.23 -0.51
CA ASP A 81 -2.38 -15.02 -1.58
C ASP A 81 -0.99 -14.75 -1.01
N GLU A 82 -0.05 -15.68 -1.23
CA GLU A 82 1.34 -15.58 -0.76
C GLU A 82 2.06 -14.32 -1.26
N LYS A 83 1.61 -13.72 -2.37
CA LYS A 83 2.19 -12.46 -2.87
C LYS A 83 1.92 -11.27 -1.94
N PHE A 84 0.96 -11.40 -1.03
CA PHE A 84 0.62 -10.38 -0.04
C PHE A 84 1.18 -10.68 1.35
N ASP A 85 2.02 -11.70 1.52
CA ASP A 85 2.58 -12.10 2.83
C ASP A 85 3.27 -10.94 3.56
N PHE A 86 3.92 -10.03 2.81
CA PHE A 86 4.56 -8.83 3.35
C PHE A 86 3.61 -7.84 4.05
N LEU A 87 2.28 -8.00 3.91
CA LEU A 87 1.29 -7.18 4.58
C LEU A 87 0.82 -7.75 5.94
N ARG A 88 1.11 -9.02 6.22
CA ARG A 88 0.59 -9.69 7.43
C ARG A 88 1.11 -9.09 8.72
N ASP A 89 2.38 -8.70 8.73
CA ASP A 89 3.01 -8.07 9.89
C ASP A 89 2.44 -6.67 10.14
N ALA A 90 2.13 -5.93 9.07
CA ALA A 90 1.49 -4.62 9.17
C ALA A 90 0.04 -4.68 9.68
N ASP A 91 -0.71 -5.74 9.34
CA ASP A 91 -2.05 -5.97 9.90
C ASP A 91 -2.02 -6.23 11.41
N ALA A 92 -0.97 -6.85 11.94
CA ALA A 92 -0.84 -7.17 13.36
C ALA A 92 -0.59 -5.93 14.24
N GLU A 93 0.11 -4.93 13.71
CA GLU A 93 0.43 -3.68 14.43
C GLU A 93 -0.79 -2.75 14.54
N GLY A 94 -1.72 -2.81 13.58
CA GLY A 94 -2.92 -1.96 13.54
C GLY A 94 -3.99 -2.24 14.60
N GLU A 95 -3.91 -3.36 15.33
CA GLU A 95 -4.85 -3.69 16.41
C GLU A 95 -4.39 -3.21 17.81
N ALA A 96 -3.18 -2.63 17.92
CA ALA A 96 -2.62 -2.19 19.21
C ALA A 96 -3.01 -0.75 19.62
N GLU A 97 -3.64 0.05 18.75
CA GLU A 97 -3.98 1.47 19.02
C GLU A 97 -5.48 1.75 19.22
N GLY A 98 -6.26 0.76 19.64
CA GLY A 98 -7.67 0.93 20.01
C GLY A 98 -7.89 0.74 21.51
N GLU A 99 -7.43 1.66 22.36
CA GLU A 99 -7.91 1.70 23.74
C GLU A 99 -9.43 1.97 23.74
N PRO A 100 -10.23 1.19 24.48
CA PRO A 100 -11.65 1.48 24.61
C PRO A 100 -11.80 2.77 25.43
N GLU A 101 -12.44 3.79 24.87
CA GLU A 101 -12.94 4.91 25.67
C GLU A 101 -13.86 4.33 26.75
N ALA A 102 -13.36 4.31 27.99
CA ALA A 102 -14.16 4.00 29.14
C ALA A 102 -15.15 5.14 29.35
N ASP A 103 -16.41 4.88 29.00
CA ASP A 103 -17.55 5.75 29.23
C ASP A 103 -17.61 6.11 30.72
N ALA A 104 -17.22 7.34 31.04
CA ALA A 104 -17.35 7.90 32.38
C ALA A 104 -18.82 8.25 32.62
N GLN A 105 -19.57 7.29 33.16
CA GLN A 105 -20.85 7.58 33.81
C GLN A 105 -20.57 8.23 35.17
N GLU A 106 -20.64 9.55 35.21
CA GLU A 106 -20.66 10.33 36.45
C GLU A 106 -22.11 10.41 36.96
N GLN A 107 -22.33 9.90 38.18
CA GLN A 107 -23.50 10.17 39.03
C GLN A 107 -23.23 11.39 39.91
#